data_AF-A0AAP9IH28-F1
#
_entry.id   AF-A0AAP9IH28-F1
#
_cell.length_a   1.000
_cell.length_b   1.000
_cell.length_c   1.000
_cell.angle_alpha   90.00
_cell.angle_beta   90.00
_cell.angle_gamma   90.00
#
_symmetry.space_group_name_H-M   'P 1'
#
loop_
_entity.id
_entity.type
_entity.pdbx_description
1 polymer ?
#
loop_
_entity_poly.entity_id
_entity_poly.type
_entity_poly.pdbx_seq_one_letter_code
_entity_poly.pdbx_strand_id
1 'polypeptide(L)'
;MDLDFFKSSLKYNAAATIFSVFALYLSMPIFKNVNFISNHPIIISVLFIVLINSFLLIIHWTSHNKKTNSQAGVKGNKITGNKAKNISIISNGEITKNIISNNESDGDINIGQGFKNGKK
;
A
#
# COMPACT_ATOMS: atom_id res chain seq x y z
N MET A 1 -14.99 12.25 -5.05
CA MET A 1 -14.32 11.04 -4.54
C MET A 1 -12.82 11.31 -4.62
N ASP A 2 -12.08 11.09 -3.54
CA ASP A 2 -10.67 11.49 -3.42
C ASP A 2 -9.78 10.73 -4.42
N LEU A 3 -8.88 11.43 -5.11
CA LEU A 3 -8.00 10.88 -6.13
C LEU A 3 -6.99 9.90 -5.51
N ASP A 4 -6.58 10.17 -4.27
CA ASP A 4 -5.66 9.31 -3.53
C ASP A 4 -6.30 7.97 -3.12
N PHE A 5 -7.61 7.98 -2.84
CA PHE A 5 -8.38 6.76 -2.60
C PHE A 5 -8.39 5.88 -3.85
N PHE A 6 -8.73 6.45 -5.01
CA PHE A 6 -8.76 5.70 -6.28
C PHE A 6 -7.41 5.11 -6.65
N LYS A 7 -6.34 5.90 -6.49
CA LYS A 7 -4.98 5.45 -6.78
C LYS A 7 -4.57 4.29 -5.88
N SER A 8 -4.94 4.35 -4.60
CA SER A 8 -4.70 3.25 -3.66
C SER A 8 -5.54 2.02 -4.00
N SER A 9 -6.84 2.18 -4.24
CA SER A 9 -7.73 1.05 -4.56
C SER A 9 -7.37 0.36 -5.87
N LEU A 10 -6.99 1.10 -6.92
CA LEU A 10 -6.46 0.53 -8.17
C LEU A 10 -5.17 -0.26 -7.93
N LYS A 11 -4.28 0.20 -7.06
CA LYS A 11 -3.01 -0.48 -6.76
C LYS A 11 -3.21 -1.85 -6.09
N TYR A 12 -4.22 -1.99 -5.22
CA TYR A 12 -4.43 -3.21 -4.43
C TYR A 12 -5.54 -4.11 -4.96
N ASN A 13 -6.53 -3.56 -5.66
CA ASN A 13 -7.62 -4.34 -6.26
C ASN A 13 -8.18 -3.64 -7.52
N ALA A 14 -7.39 -3.62 -8.59
CA ALA A 14 -7.74 -2.96 -9.85
C ALA A 14 -9.06 -3.49 -10.44
N ALA A 15 -9.24 -4.81 -10.49
CA ALA A 15 -10.41 -5.43 -11.09
C ALA A 15 -11.72 -5.02 -10.38
N ALA A 16 -11.77 -5.12 -9.05
CA ALA A 16 -12.95 -4.71 -8.30
C ALA A 16 -13.19 -3.20 -8.34
N THR A 17 -12.11 -2.40 -8.35
CA THR A 17 -12.21 -0.93 -8.44
C THR A 17 -12.78 -0.50 -9.78
N ILE A 18 -12.28 -1.06 -10.89
CA ILE A 18 -12.76 -0.77 -12.25
C ILE A 18 -14.22 -1.24 -12.39
N PHE A 19 -14.52 -2.47 -11.96
CA PHE A 19 -15.89 -3.02 -12.02
C PHE A 19 -16.88 -2.16 -11.22
N SER A 20 -16.51 -1.73 -10.01
CA SER A 20 -17.32 -0.85 -9.17
C SER A 20 -17.63 0.48 -9.86
N VAL A 21 -16.63 1.16 -10.43
CA VAL A 21 -16.82 2.42 -11.18
C VAL A 21 -17.73 2.21 -12.38
N PHE A 22 -17.51 1.14 -13.13
CA PHE A 22 -18.28 0.85 -14.33
C PHE A 22 -19.75 0.53 -14.00
N ALA A 23 -20.00 -0.25 -12.95
CA ALA A 23 -21.34 -0.57 -12.46
C ALA A 23 -22.07 0.68 -11.93
N LEU A 24 -21.37 1.56 -11.21
CA LEU A 24 -21.91 2.85 -10.77
C LEU A 24 -22.27 3.76 -11.93
N TYR A 25 -21.41 3.83 -12.95
CA TYR A 25 -21.68 4.62 -14.14
C TYR A 25 -22.89 4.11 -14.92
N LEU A 26 -22.99 2.79 -15.14
CA LEU A 26 -24.13 2.16 -15.81
C LEU A 26 -25.44 2.29 -15.04
N SER A 27 -25.39 2.37 -13.70
CA SER A 27 -26.57 2.55 -12.85
C SER A 27 -27.00 4.01 -12.69
N MET A 28 -26.18 4.98 -13.13
CA MET A 28 -26.49 6.41 -13.02
C MET A 28 -27.85 6.83 -13.64
N PRO A 29 -28.29 6.29 -14.79
CA PRO A 29 -29.60 6.62 -15.37
C PRO A 29 -30.78 6.18 -14.49
N ILE A 30 -30.62 5.07 -13.75
CA ILE A 30 -31.64 4.52 -12.85
C ILE A 30 -31.88 5.49 -11.69
N PHE A 31 -30.80 6.03 -11.12
CA PHE A 31 -30.88 6.98 -10.01
C PHE A 31 -31.28 8.40 -10.43
N LYS A 32 -31.20 8.73 -11.74
CA LYS A 32 -31.65 10.02 -12.27
C LYS A 32 -33.14 10.03 -12.65
N ASN A 33 -33.78 8.87 -12.77
CA ASN A 33 -35.18 8.76 -13.17
C ASN A 33 -36.10 8.58 -11.95
N VAL A 34 -36.65 9.69 -11.46
CA VAL A 34 -37.54 9.71 -10.28
C VAL A 34 -38.78 8.81 -10.45
N ASN A 35 -39.34 8.74 -11.67
CA ASN A 35 -40.50 7.89 -11.94
C ASN A 35 -40.14 6.40 -11.82
N PHE A 36 -38.95 6.01 -12.28
CA PHE A 36 -38.46 4.66 -12.10
C PHE A 36 -38.22 4.34 -10.62
N ILE A 37 -37.74 5.34 -9.85
CA ILE A 37 -37.54 5.20 -8.41
C ILE A 37 -38.84 4.96 -7.65
N SER A 38 -39.84 5.78 -7.92
CA SER A 38 -41.16 5.64 -7.31
C SER A 38 -41.86 4.35 -7.72
N ASN A 39 -41.65 3.86 -8.94
CA ASN A 39 -42.30 2.64 -9.43
C ASN A 39 -41.61 1.34 -8.98
N HIS A 40 -40.31 1.38 -8.63
CA HIS A 40 -39.53 0.20 -8.25
C HIS A 40 -38.69 0.38 -6.98
N PRO A 41 -39.30 0.77 -5.84
CA PRO A 41 -38.58 1.13 -4.61
C PRO A 41 -37.78 -0.03 -4.02
N ILE A 42 -38.29 -1.27 -4.13
CA ILE A 42 -37.61 -2.47 -3.62
C ILE A 42 -36.32 -2.74 -4.40
N ILE A 43 -36.37 -2.67 -5.73
CA ILE A 43 -35.21 -2.92 -6.61
C ILE A 43 -34.10 -1.93 -6.31
N ILE A 44 -34.43 -0.66 -6.15
CA ILE A 44 -33.46 0.40 -5.85
C ILE A 44 -32.88 0.26 -4.44
N SER A 45 -33.70 -0.12 -3.46
CA SER A 45 -33.22 -0.37 -2.10
C SER A 45 -32.20 -1.52 -2.09
N VAL A 46 -32.49 -2.62 -2.78
CA VAL A 46 -31.57 -3.75 -2.92
C VAL A 46 -30.30 -3.34 -3.65
N LEU A 47 -30.41 -2.62 -4.78
CA LEU A 47 -29.27 -2.16 -5.55
C LEU A 47 -28.36 -1.24 -4.71
N PHE A 48 -28.95 -0.32 -3.96
CA PHE A 48 -28.25 0.61 -3.08
C PHE A 48 -27.49 -0.12 -1.95
N ILE A 49 -28.14 -1.09 -1.31
CA ILE A 49 -27.53 -1.92 -0.27
C ILE A 49 -26.32 -2.68 -0.84
N VAL A 50 -26.47 -3.30 -2.01
CA VAL A 50 -25.37 -4.04 -2.67
C VAL A 50 -24.19 -3.13 -2.99
N LEU A 51 -24.46 -1.94 -3.54
CA LEU A 51 -23.43 -0.96 -3.89
C LEU A 51 -22.65 -0.46 -2.67
N ILE A 52 -23.35 -0.11 -1.57
CA ILE A 52 -22.71 0.34 -0.33
C ILE A 52 -21.86 -0.77 0.30
N ASN A 53 -22.39 -1.99 0.39
CA ASN A 53 -21.64 -3.09 0.98
C ASN A 53 -20.40 -3.45 0.15
N SER A 54 -20.51 -3.41 -1.18
CA SER A 54 -19.37 -3.60 -2.07
C SER A 54 -18.31 -2.49 -1.88
N PHE A 55 -18.75 -1.24 -1.72
CA PHE A 55 -17.85 -0.11 -1.46
C PHE A 55 -17.12 -0.24 -0.11
N LEU A 56 -17.85 -0.58 0.96
CA LEU A 56 -17.27 -0.82 2.28
C LEU A 56 -16.28 -1.99 2.27
N LEU A 57 -16.60 -3.07 1.54
CA LEU A 57 -15.70 -4.20 1.37
C LEU A 57 -14.40 -3.78 0.67
N ILE A 58 -14.47 -2.98 -0.39
CA ILE A 58 -13.29 -2.46 -1.10
C ILE A 58 -12.45 -1.56 -0.17
N ILE A 59 -13.08 -0.67 0.61
CA ILE A 59 -12.36 0.17 1.59
C ILE A 59 -11.65 -0.71 2.61
N HIS A 60 -12.37 -1.65 3.21
CA HIS A 60 -11.85 -2.54 4.24
C HIS A 60 -10.66 -3.35 3.70
N TRP A 61 -10.79 -3.93 2.51
CA TRP A 61 -9.75 -4.73 1.88
C TRP A 61 -8.54 -3.88 1.46
N THR A 62 -8.78 -2.67 0.94
CA THR A 62 -7.71 -1.72 0.59
C THR A 62 -6.96 -1.28 1.84
N SER A 63 -7.66 -1.04 2.95
CA SER A 63 -7.06 -0.63 4.23
C SER A 63 -6.24 -1.76 4.85
N HIS A 64 -6.77 -2.98 4.90
CA HIS A 64 -6.09 -4.13 5.51
C HIS A 64 -4.95 -4.70 4.64
N ASN A 65 -5.09 -4.68 3.32
CA ASN A 65 -4.02 -5.12 2.41
C ASN A 65 -3.05 -4.01 2.04
N LYS A 66 -3.22 -2.80 2.61
CA LYS A 66 -2.20 -1.76 2.57
C LYS A 66 -1.01 -2.29 3.37
N LYS A 67 -0.15 -3.07 2.71
CA LYS A 67 1.17 -3.40 3.22
C LYS A 67 1.79 -2.05 3.58
N THR A 68 1.96 -1.78 4.88
CA THR A 68 2.92 -0.78 5.33
C THR A 68 4.18 -1.14 4.58
N ASN A 69 4.65 -0.28 3.68
CA ASN A 69 5.91 -0.48 2.99
C ASN A 69 6.94 -0.76 4.09
N SER A 70 7.25 -2.04 4.34
CA SER A 70 8.40 -2.37 5.17
C SER A 70 9.56 -1.86 4.34
N GLN A 71 10.17 -0.77 4.78
CA GLN A 71 11.37 -0.27 4.14
C GLN A 71 12.31 -1.47 4.00
N ALA A 72 12.80 -1.71 2.78
CA ALA A 72 13.67 -2.84 2.51
C ALA A 72 14.87 -2.75 3.47
N GLY A 73 14.93 -3.71 4.39
CA GLY A 73 15.98 -3.79 5.39
C GLY A 73 17.22 -4.51 4.83
N VAL A 74 18.35 -4.37 5.51
CA VAL A 74 19.56 -5.13 5.22
C VAL A 74 19.51 -6.39 6.07
N LYS A 75 19.15 -7.54 5.49
CA LYS A 75 18.94 -8.79 6.23
C LYS A 75 19.69 -9.97 5.63
N GLY A 76 20.40 -10.72 6.46
CA GLY A 76 21.04 -11.99 6.07
C GLY A 76 22.25 -11.85 5.14
N ASN A 77 22.86 -10.67 5.07
CA ASN A 77 24.00 -10.44 4.19
C ASN A 77 25.33 -10.84 4.86
N LYS A 78 26.27 -11.35 4.07
CA LYS A 78 27.66 -11.54 4.47
C LYS A 78 28.51 -10.42 3.86
N ILE A 79 29.07 -9.55 4.70
CA ILE A 79 29.97 -8.47 4.28
C ILE A 79 31.39 -8.87 4.68
N THR A 80 32.22 -9.18 3.69
CA THR A 80 33.57 -9.72 3.91
C THR A 80 34.54 -9.30 2.81
N GLY A 81 35.82 -9.19 3.12
CA GLY A 81 36.89 -8.89 2.15
C GLY A 81 37.02 -7.42 1.76
N ASN A 82 36.32 -6.50 2.42
CA ASN A 82 36.43 -5.06 2.12
C ASN A 82 37.71 -4.48 2.71
N LYS A 83 38.45 -3.69 1.91
CA LYS A 83 39.60 -2.89 2.34
C LYS A 83 39.32 -1.42 2.05
N ALA A 84 38.83 -0.67 3.04
CA ALA A 84 38.41 0.72 2.85
C ALA A 84 38.61 1.57 4.11
N LYS A 85 38.71 2.89 3.98
CA LYS A 85 38.70 3.81 5.12
C LYS A 85 37.24 4.08 5.50
N ASN A 86 36.84 3.71 6.73
CA ASN A 86 35.48 3.79 7.28
C ASN A 86 34.40 3.04 6.47
N ILE A 87 33.93 1.90 6.97
CA ILE A 87 32.83 1.14 6.36
C ILE A 87 31.52 1.57 7.03
N SER A 88 30.53 2.05 6.27
CA SER A 88 29.22 2.41 6.82
C SER A 88 28.07 1.74 6.07
N ILE A 89 27.21 1.02 6.81
CA ILE A 89 26.01 0.37 6.31
C ILE A 89 24.81 1.02 6.99
N ILE A 90 24.03 1.75 6.20
CA ILE A 90 22.87 2.51 6.69
C ILE A 90 21.63 1.99 5.96
N SER A 91 20.61 1.62 6.73
CA SER A 91 19.34 1.15 6.21
C SER A 91 18.19 1.87 6.88
N ASN A 92 17.22 2.35 6.12
CA ASN A 92 15.98 2.89 6.68
C ASN A 92 15.01 1.76 7.12
N GLY A 93 15.30 0.51 6.76
CA GLY A 93 14.59 -0.70 7.22
C GLY A 93 15.38 -1.50 8.26
N GLU A 94 14.77 -2.56 8.78
CA GLU A 94 15.36 -3.44 9.79
C GLU A 94 16.72 -4.03 9.35
N ILE A 95 17.73 -3.94 10.21
CA ILE A 95 19.03 -4.58 10.01
C ILE A 95 19.10 -5.83 10.90
N THR A 96 19.00 -7.02 10.32
CA THR A 96 19.03 -8.28 11.10
C THR A 96 19.87 -9.37 10.45
N LYS A 97 20.52 -10.19 11.29
CA LYS A 97 21.23 -11.42 10.87
C LYS A 97 22.32 -11.21 9.80
N ASN A 98 22.94 -10.03 9.73
CA ASN A 98 24.08 -9.83 8.86
C ASN A 98 25.37 -10.32 9.54
N ILE A 99 26.28 -10.89 8.76
CA ILE A 99 27.57 -11.39 9.22
C ILE A 99 28.65 -10.49 8.63
N ILE A 100 29.51 -9.95 9.50
CA ILE A 100 30.61 -9.07 9.11
C ILE A 100 31.90 -9.73 9.57
N SER A 101 32.75 -10.12 8.64
CA SER A 101 33.99 -10.84 8.94
C SER A 101 35.07 -10.51 7.91
N ASN A 102 36.34 -10.56 8.29
CA ASN A 102 37.49 -10.36 7.40
C ASN A 102 37.41 -9.07 6.56
N ASN A 103 37.03 -7.94 7.17
CA ASN A 103 37.14 -6.63 6.54
C ASN A 103 38.31 -5.89 7.18
N GLU A 104 39.13 -5.23 6.37
CA GLU A 104 40.19 -4.33 6.81
C GLU A 104 39.68 -2.89 6.68
N SER A 105 39.47 -2.23 7.82
CA SER A 105 39.02 -0.84 7.85
C SER A 105 40.09 0.03 8.50
N ASP A 106 40.47 1.11 7.81
CA ASP A 106 41.23 2.20 8.43
C ASP A 106 40.25 3.15 9.13
N GLY A 107 39.74 2.72 10.29
CA GLY A 107 38.70 3.40 11.08
C GLY A 107 37.50 2.49 11.40
N ASP A 108 36.40 3.08 11.89
CA ASP A 108 35.25 2.34 12.41
C ASP A 108 34.40 1.66 11.32
N ILE A 109 33.78 0.54 11.69
CA ILE A 109 32.71 -0.11 10.92
C ILE A 109 31.37 0.25 11.57
N ASN A 110 30.59 1.11 10.92
CA ASN A 110 29.32 1.63 11.41
C ASN A 110 28.14 0.91 10.74
N ILE A 111 27.28 0.28 11.54
CA ILE A 111 26.04 -0.34 11.07
C ILE A 111 24.89 0.29 11.86
N GLY A 112 24.02 1.00 11.18
CA GLY A 112 22.96 1.75 11.85
C GLY A 112 21.67 1.77 11.04
N GLN A 113 20.54 1.79 11.75
CA GLN A 113 19.31 2.22 11.11
C GLN A 113 19.41 3.71 10.81
N GLY A 114 19.23 4.09 9.56
CA GLY A 114 19.21 5.49 9.14
C GLY A 114 18.08 6.23 9.84
N PHE A 115 18.30 7.50 10.15
CA PHE A 115 17.26 8.36 10.70
C PHE A 115 16.05 8.38 9.75
N LYS A 116 14.85 8.12 10.28
CA LYS A 116 13.58 8.36 9.57
C LYS A 116 13.62 9.80 9.05
N ASN A 117 13.75 9.96 7.73
CA ASN A 117 13.80 11.25 7.01
C ASN A 117 15.06 12.10 7.18
N GLY A 118 16.24 11.51 7.43
CA GLY A 118 17.52 12.20 7.23
C GLY A 118 17.77 13.44 8.11
N LYS A 119 17.01 13.62 9.19
CA LYS A 119 17.30 14.65 10.20
C LYS A 119 18.09 14.01 11.34
N LYS A 120 19.30 14.54 11.55
CA LYS A 120 20.08 14.34 12.78
C LYS A 120 19.41 15.04 13.95
#